data_AF-A0A6S6PEF4-F1
#
_entry.id   AF-A0A6S6PEF4-F1
#
_cell.length_a   1.000
_cell.length_b   1.000
_cell.length_c   1.000
_cell.angle_alpha   90.00
_cell.angle_beta   90.00
_cell.angle_gamma   90.00
#
_symmetry.space_group_name_H-M   'P 1'
#
loop_
_entity.id
_entity.type
_entity.pdbx_description
1 polymer ?
#
loop_
_entity_poly.entity_id
_entity_poly.type
_entity_poly.pdbx_seq_one_letter_code
_entity_poly.pdbx_strand_id
1 'polypeptide(L)'
;MNLTMFDVVARPAASPILNRFHPYKPPTLNQRIGVMLHKKYVISWQWANGTSGLDPDHPIMYAPLPMSPAQLGTYVQNALSKTSCHEHIHRDDFDGRAEYIEQLRERAVERSKVIKSQLKAELGVDVSTLGDSHSYTNIRTTFDCLQLSKAKMVDRCAMDIHIGYDASNEELGHAVFEMFHRPYLKQAAFDAQWSYLVQVTPYLEPAILDAWF
;
A
#
# COMPACT_ATOMS: atom_id res chain seq x y z
N MET A 1 -13.29 -32.42 2.70
CA MET A 1 -11.89 -32.43 3.19
C MET A 1 -11.95 -32.57 4.70
N ASN A 2 -11.46 -33.67 5.27
CA ASN A 2 -11.56 -33.93 6.70
C ASN A 2 -10.30 -33.38 7.38
N LEU A 3 -10.43 -32.34 8.20
CA LEU A 3 -9.30 -31.64 8.83
C LEU A 3 -8.68 -32.43 10.00
N THR A 4 -9.20 -33.62 10.31
CA THR A 4 -8.77 -34.49 11.40
C THR A 4 -7.44 -35.22 11.17
N MET A 5 -6.82 -35.06 9.98
CA MET A 5 -5.55 -35.71 9.64
C MET A 5 -4.32 -34.80 9.86
N PHE A 6 -4.52 -33.56 10.31
CA PHE A 6 -3.44 -32.62 10.59
C PHE A 6 -3.33 -32.37 12.09
N ASP A 7 -2.13 -32.56 12.64
CA ASP A 7 -1.83 -32.07 13.98
C ASP A 7 -1.78 -30.54 13.94
N VAL A 8 -2.66 -29.89 14.71
CA VAL A 8 -2.65 -28.43 14.86
C VAL A 8 -1.47 -28.06 15.74
N VAL A 9 -0.33 -27.77 15.10
CA VAL A 9 0.86 -27.29 15.81
C VAL A 9 0.68 -25.80 16.11
N ALA A 10 0.82 -25.42 17.38
CA ALA A 10 0.77 -24.02 17.79
C ALA A 10 1.86 -23.22 17.05
N ARG A 11 1.47 -22.08 16.47
CA ARG A 11 2.39 -21.16 15.80
C ARG A 11 3.54 -20.80 16.77
N PRO A 12 4.82 -21.01 16.39
CA PRO A 12 5.94 -20.73 17.30
C PRO A 12 5.99 -19.25 17.65
N ALA A 13 5.78 -18.87 18.91
CA ALA A 13 5.64 -17.48 19.37
C ALA A 13 6.86 -16.58 19.05
N ALA A 14 8.03 -17.16 18.79
CA ALA A 14 9.26 -16.44 18.52
C ALA A 14 9.64 -16.34 17.02
N SER A 15 8.86 -16.92 16.09
CA SER A 15 9.24 -16.92 14.67
C SER A 15 8.98 -15.54 14.02
N PRO A 16 10.00 -14.77 13.62
CA PRO A 16 9.78 -13.45 12.98
C PRO A 16 9.14 -13.58 11.59
N ILE A 17 9.31 -14.73 10.92
CA ILE A 17 8.71 -15.01 9.61
C ILE A 17 7.22 -15.34 9.77
N LEU A 18 6.88 -16.20 10.74
CA LEU A 18 5.49 -16.63 10.95
C LEU A 18 4.68 -15.62 11.78
N ASN A 19 5.31 -14.80 12.61
CA ASN A 19 4.67 -13.82 13.49
C ASN A 19 4.84 -12.38 13.04
N ARG A 20 5.21 -12.14 11.78
CA ARG A 20 5.45 -10.80 11.24
C ARG A 20 4.29 -9.81 11.48
N PHE A 21 3.08 -10.31 11.72
CA PHE A 21 1.86 -9.51 11.93
C PHE A 21 1.18 -9.80 13.28
N HIS A 22 1.88 -10.41 14.24
CA HIS A 22 1.33 -10.86 15.53
C HIS A 22 1.76 -9.91 16.67
N PRO A 23 1.23 -8.68 16.67
CA PRO A 23 0.11 -8.43 17.55
C PRO A 23 -1.04 -7.72 16.85
N TYR A 24 -2.16 -8.43 16.77
CA TYR A 24 -3.43 -7.96 16.23
C TYR A 24 -3.92 -6.69 16.95
N LYS A 25 -3.74 -5.54 16.30
CA LYS A 25 -4.51 -4.32 16.56
C LYS A 25 -5.05 -3.83 15.24
N PRO A 26 -6.37 -3.95 14.96
CA PRO A 26 -6.93 -3.37 13.77
C PRO A 26 -6.60 -1.88 13.72
N PRO A 27 -6.25 -1.33 12.55
CA PRO A 27 -6.01 0.10 12.45
C PRO A 27 -7.29 0.84 12.80
N THR A 28 -7.15 1.99 13.46
CA THR A 28 -8.29 2.83 13.85
C THR A 28 -9.03 3.42 12.65
N LEU A 29 -8.36 3.50 11.49
CA LEU A 29 -8.88 4.05 10.24
C LEU A 29 -8.28 3.29 9.07
N ASN A 30 -9.11 2.99 8.06
CA ASN A 30 -8.59 2.54 6.77
C ASN A 30 -7.95 3.73 6.05
N GLN A 31 -6.67 3.65 5.73
CA GLN A 31 -5.92 4.71 5.06
C GLN A 31 -5.35 4.17 3.76
N ARG A 32 -5.36 5.02 2.72
CA ARG A 32 -4.80 4.69 1.42
C ARG A 32 -4.14 5.91 0.80
N ILE A 33 -2.92 5.70 0.30
CA ILE A 33 -2.17 6.69 -0.46
C ILE A 33 -1.56 6.07 -1.71
N GLY A 34 -1.28 6.89 -2.72
CA GLY A 34 -0.31 6.57 -3.75
C GLY A 34 0.96 7.37 -3.53
N VAL A 35 2.13 6.75 -3.74
CA VAL A 35 3.45 7.38 -3.60
C VAL A 35 4.28 7.04 -4.83
N MET A 36 5.10 7.99 -5.27
CA MET A 36 5.96 7.83 -6.44
C MET A 36 7.31 8.48 -6.27
N LEU A 37 8.32 7.80 -6.82
CA LEU A 37 9.65 8.36 -7.03
C LEU A 37 9.73 9.08 -8.39
N HIS A 38 9.98 10.38 -8.36
CA HIS A 38 10.38 11.20 -9.50
C HIS A 38 11.86 11.58 -9.36
N LYS A 39 12.54 11.94 -10.47
CA LYS A 39 14.02 12.15 -10.53
C LYS A 39 14.60 12.99 -9.39
N LYS A 40 13.84 13.98 -8.89
CA LYS A 40 14.27 14.92 -7.84
C LYS A 40 13.36 14.93 -6.61
N TYR A 41 12.25 14.20 -6.63
CA TYR A 41 11.20 14.33 -5.63
C TYR A 41 10.51 12.99 -5.35
N VAL A 42 10.06 12.81 -4.12
CA VAL A 42 8.98 11.86 -3.80
C VAL A 42 7.68 12.64 -3.81
N ILE A 43 6.64 12.07 -4.41
CA ILE A 43 5.32 12.71 -4.53
C ILE A 43 4.27 11.72 -4.00
N SER A 44 3.30 12.17 -3.23
CA SER A 44 2.19 11.34 -2.77
C SER A 44 0.85 12.05 -2.83
N TRP A 45 -0.19 11.25 -2.95
CA TRP A 45 -1.57 11.67 -2.94
C TRP A 45 -2.37 10.73 -2.07
N GLN A 46 -3.37 11.32 -1.45
CA GLN A 46 -4.20 10.65 -0.47
C GLN A 46 -5.52 10.29 -1.11
N TRP A 47 -6.08 9.16 -0.68
CA TRP A 47 -7.40 8.71 -1.10
C TRP A 47 -8.39 9.00 0.02
N ALA A 48 -9.57 9.51 -0.36
CA ALA A 48 -10.66 9.73 0.58
C ALA A 48 -11.16 8.36 1.05
N ASN A 49 -10.95 8.04 2.33
CA ASN A 49 -11.33 6.75 2.89
C ASN A 49 -12.85 6.55 2.82
N GLY A 50 -13.31 5.32 2.57
CA GLY A 50 -14.71 4.99 2.28
C GLY A 50 -15.14 5.30 0.85
N THR A 51 -14.25 5.86 0.02
CA THR A 51 -14.55 6.19 -1.38
C THR A 51 -13.60 5.48 -2.35
N SER A 52 -13.85 5.63 -3.66
CA SER A 52 -12.99 5.16 -4.74
C SER A 52 -12.17 6.28 -5.39
N GLY A 53 -11.96 7.42 -4.71
CA GLY A 53 -11.40 8.63 -5.29
C GLY A 53 -10.22 9.23 -4.51
N LEU A 54 -9.50 10.14 -5.18
CA LEU A 54 -8.53 11.01 -4.53
C LEU A 54 -9.22 11.89 -3.51
N ASP A 55 -8.53 12.17 -2.41
CA ASP A 55 -9.02 13.06 -1.38
C ASP A 55 -8.99 14.53 -1.87
N PRO A 56 -10.14 15.20 -2.01
CA PRO A 56 -10.16 16.59 -2.44
C PRO A 56 -9.72 17.58 -1.34
N ASP A 57 -9.78 17.15 -0.07
CA ASP A 57 -9.56 17.96 1.12
C ASP A 57 -8.09 17.97 1.56
N HIS A 58 -7.29 17.00 1.10
CA HIS A 58 -5.86 16.95 1.39
C HIS A 58 -4.99 17.30 0.17
N PRO A 59 -3.96 18.14 0.35
CA PRO A 59 -3.06 18.50 -0.74
C PRO A 59 -2.13 17.34 -1.09
N ILE A 60 -1.70 17.27 -2.36
CA ILE A 60 -0.54 16.46 -2.72
C ILE A 60 0.65 16.90 -1.89
N MET A 61 1.34 15.89 -1.37
CA MET A 61 2.62 16.10 -0.71
C MET A 61 3.72 15.81 -1.70
N TYR A 62 4.82 16.53 -1.55
CA TYR A 62 6.07 16.20 -2.20
C TYR A 62 7.23 16.61 -1.32
N ALA A 63 8.38 15.98 -1.53
CA ALA A 63 9.60 16.33 -0.83
C ALA A 63 10.83 16.03 -1.70
N PRO A 64 11.91 16.82 -1.60
CA PRO A 64 13.09 16.66 -2.43
C PRO A 64 13.88 15.39 -2.08
N LEU A 65 14.56 14.85 -3.08
CA LEU A 65 15.57 13.80 -2.96
C LEU A 65 16.98 14.40 -2.89
N PRO A 66 17.97 13.67 -2.32
CA PRO A 66 17.85 12.34 -1.72
C PRO A 66 17.20 12.35 -0.35
N MET A 67 16.62 11.21 0.04
CA MET A 67 16.10 10.96 1.38
C MET A 67 16.76 9.72 1.97
N SER A 68 17.04 9.75 3.28
CA SER A 68 17.34 8.52 4.01
C SER A 68 16.07 7.65 4.11
N PRO A 69 16.22 6.33 4.36
CA PRO A 69 15.07 5.47 4.60
C PRO A 69 14.15 6.00 5.71
N ALA A 70 14.72 6.43 6.85
CA ALA A 70 13.94 7.01 7.94
C ALA A 70 13.14 8.25 7.50
N GLN A 71 13.72 9.14 6.69
CA GLN A 71 13.02 10.31 6.16
C GLN A 71 11.87 9.91 5.21
N LEU A 72 12.09 8.91 4.35
CA LEU A 72 11.07 8.37 3.45
C LEU A 72 9.91 7.73 4.23
N GLY A 73 10.20 6.96 5.28
CA GLY A 73 9.15 6.39 6.12
C GLY A 73 8.35 7.45 6.88
N THR A 74 9.01 8.47 7.45
CA THR A 74 8.33 9.60 8.08
C THR A 74 7.44 10.36 7.09
N TYR A 75 7.92 10.56 5.85
CA TYR A 75 7.12 11.17 4.79
C TYR A 75 5.85 10.35 4.50
N VAL A 76 5.98 9.02 4.39
CA VAL A 76 4.84 8.12 4.13
C VAL A 76 3.85 8.09 5.28
N GLN A 77 4.31 8.02 6.53
CA GLN A 77 3.44 8.10 7.72
C GLN A 77 2.66 9.43 7.76
N ASN A 78 3.34 10.54 7.50
CA ASN A 78 2.68 11.84 7.42
C ASN A 78 1.64 11.87 6.28
N ALA A 79 1.96 11.32 5.11
CA ALA A 79 1.02 11.21 4.00
C ALA A 79 -0.20 10.35 4.35
N LEU A 80 -0.03 9.20 5.02
CA LEU A 80 -1.13 8.35 5.48
C LEU A 80 -2.03 9.08 6.49
N SER A 81 -1.45 9.89 7.38
CA SER A 81 -2.21 10.66 8.36
C SER A 81 -3.12 11.74 7.75
N LYS A 82 -2.93 12.09 6.48
CA LYS A 82 -3.73 13.09 5.75
C LYS A 82 -4.76 12.45 4.83
N THR A 83 -5.59 11.57 5.38
CA THR A 83 -6.72 10.97 4.65
C THR A 83 -8.02 11.28 5.40
N SER A 84 -8.97 11.91 4.72
CA SER A 84 -10.31 12.17 5.23
C SER A 84 -11.10 10.87 5.34
N CYS A 85 -11.90 10.73 6.40
CA CYS A 85 -12.74 9.56 6.61
C CYS A 85 -14.17 9.81 6.13
N HIS A 86 -14.60 9.09 5.10
CA HIS A 86 -15.96 9.14 4.57
C HIS A 86 -16.70 7.80 4.75
N GLU A 87 -16.28 6.94 5.67
CA GLU A 87 -16.95 5.64 5.91
C GLU A 87 -18.43 5.78 6.34
N HIS A 88 -18.85 6.96 6.81
CA HIS A 88 -20.24 7.26 7.13
C HIS A 88 -21.19 7.04 5.94
N ILE A 89 -20.70 7.12 4.69
CA ILE A 89 -21.52 6.89 3.48
C ILE A 89 -21.93 5.42 3.31
N HIS A 90 -21.36 4.51 4.08
CA HIS A 90 -21.69 3.09 4.06
C HIS A 90 -22.78 2.72 5.07
N ARG A 91 -23.25 3.67 5.88
CA ARG A 91 -24.36 3.42 6.80
C ARG A 91 -25.68 3.35 6.04
N ASP A 92 -26.54 2.42 6.45
CA ASP A 92 -27.84 2.18 5.79
C ASP A 92 -28.81 3.37 5.93
N ASP A 93 -28.57 4.28 6.87
CA ASP A 93 -29.38 5.47 7.16
C ASP A 93 -28.91 6.74 6.42
N PHE A 94 -27.88 6.65 5.58
CA PHE A 94 -27.35 7.80 4.87
C PHE A 94 -28.11 8.09 3.57
N ASP A 95 -29.20 8.85 3.69
CA ASP A 95 -29.91 9.43 2.55
C ASP A 95 -29.01 10.41 1.79
N GLY A 96 -29.02 10.35 0.46
CA GLY A 96 -28.19 11.23 -0.39
C GLY A 96 -26.77 10.72 -0.69
N ARG A 97 -26.48 9.43 -0.42
CA ARG A 97 -25.20 8.79 -0.73
C ARG A 97 -24.66 9.08 -2.14
N ALA A 98 -25.52 8.96 -3.15
CA ALA A 98 -25.12 9.16 -4.54
C ALA A 98 -24.67 10.61 -4.80
N GLU A 99 -25.45 11.58 -4.34
CA GLU A 99 -25.17 13.01 -4.49
C GLU A 99 -23.88 13.41 -3.78
N TYR A 100 -23.67 12.89 -2.57
CA TYR A 100 -22.43 13.12 -1.82
C TYR A 100 -21.20 12.56 -2.53
N ILE A 101 -21.29 11.34 -3.08
CA ILE A 101 -20.20 10.73 -3.86
C ILE A 101 -19.90 11.55 -5.12
N GLU A 102 -20.92 12.03 -5.82
CA GLU A 102 -20.74 12.88 -7.01
C GLU A 102 -20.09 14.22 -6.66
N GLN A 103 -20.54 14.89 -5.59
CA GLN A 103 -19.89 16.11 -5.11
C GLN A 103 -18.42 15.90 -4.76
N LEU A 104 -18.09 14.80 -4.08
CA LEU A 104 -16.69 14.45 -3.80
C LEU A 104 -15.88 14.22 -5.07
N ARG A 105 -16.44 13.53 -6.06
CA ARG A 105 -15.80 13.29 -7.37
C ARG A 105 -15.54 14.59 -8.11
N GLU A 106 -16.52 15.49 -8.19
CA GLU A 106 -16.38 16.79 -8.83
C GLU A 106 -15.28 17.63 -8.17
N ARG A 107 -15.28 17.69 -6.83
CA ARG A 107 -14.22 18.36 -6.05
C ARG A 107 -12.86 17.74 -6.33
N ALA A 108 -12.77 16.41 -6.38
CA ALA A 108 -11.52 15.71 -6.66
C ALA A 108 -11.01 15.98 -8.09
N VAL A 109 -11.89 16.09 -9.08
CA VAL A 109 -11.54 16.44 -10.47
C VAL A 109 -10.98 17.86 -10.54
N GLU A 110 -11.69 18.84 -9.96
CA GLU A 110 -11.22 20.23 -9.95
C GLU A 110 -9.90 20.37 -9.20
N ARG A 111 -9.78 19.72 -8.03
CA ARG A 111 -8.55 19.70 -7.26
C ARG A 111 -7.40 19.07 -8.06
N SER A 112 -7.67 17.97 -8.75
CA SER A 112 -6.68 17.33 -9.63
C SER A 112 -6.16 18.27 -10.72
N LYS A 113 -7.02 19.08 -11.36
CA LYS A 113 -6.58 20.07 -12.37
C LYS A 113 -5.62 21.11 -11.79
N VAL A 114 -5.95 21.63 -10.61
CA VAL A 114 -5.12 22.60 -9.88
C VAL A 114 -3.77 21.98 -9.54
N ILE A 115 -3.78 20.78 -8.97
CA ILE A 115 -2.56 20.09 -8.54
C ILE A 115 -1.65 19.76 -9.73
N LYS A 116 -2.20 19.28 -10.85
CA LYS A 116 -1.42 19.02 -12.07
C LYS A 116 -0.71 20.27 -12.57
N SER A 117 -1.41 21.41 -12.53
CA SER A 117 -0.84 22.70 -12.91
C SER A 117 0.25 23.15 -11.94
N GLN A 118 0.04 23.00 -10.64
CA GLN A 118 1.03 23.32 -9.61
C GLN A 118 2.31 22.50 -9.74
N LEU A 119 2.20 21.16 -9.85
CA LEU A 119 3.36 20.28 -10.01
C LEU A 119 4.14 20.58 -11.31
N LYS A 120 3.44 20.94 -12.39
CA LYS A 120 4.08 21.39 -13.63
C LYS A 120 4.80 22.72 -13.46
N ALA A 121 4.20 23.68 -12.77
CA ALA A 121 4.79 25.01 -12.56
C ALA A 121 5.97 24.98 -11.58
N GLU A 122 5.82 24.31 -10.44
CA GLU A 122 6.81 24.28 -9.35
C GLU A 122 7.95 23.31 -9.65
N LEU A 123 7.64 22.13 -10.18
CA LEU A 123 8.59 21.02 -10.30
C LEU A 123 8.93 20.67 -11.75
N GLY A 124 8.26 21.27 -12.73
CA GLY A 124 8.40 20.89 -14.15
C GLY A 124 7.86 19.49 -14.45
N VAL A 125 7.01 18.94 -13.57
CA VAL A 125 6.55 17.54 -13.66
C VAL A 125 5.20 17.47 -14.37
N ASP A 126 5.15 16.72 -15.48
CA ASP A 126 3.88 16.40 -16.12
C ASP A 126 3.22 15.20 -15.45
N VAL A 127 2.24 15.50 -14.59
CA VAL A 127 1.49 14.50 -13.82
C VAL A 127 0.72 13.52 -14.69
N SER A 128 0.39 13.87 -15.94
CA SER A 128 -0.25 12.91 -16.85
C SER A 128 0.64 11.71 -17.16
N THR A 129 1.96 11.89 -17.08
CA THR A 129 2.96 10.83 -17.28
C THR A 129 3.27 10.03 -16.01
N LEU A 130 2.82 10.52 -14.84
CA LEU A 130 3.13 9.90 -13.55
C LEU A 130 2.32 8.61 -13.34
N GLY A 131 1.03 8.58 -13.71
CA GLY A 131 0.19 7.38 -13.60
C GLY A 131 0.77 6.14 -14.30
N ASP A 132 1.68 6.37 -15.26
CA ASP A 132 2.35 5.31 -16.00
C ASP A 132 3.72 4.86 -15.45
N SER A 133 4.18 5.47 -14.37
CA SER A 133 5.53 5.26 -13.83
C SER A 133 5.71 3.87 -13.20
N HIS A 134 6.91 3.31 -13.42
CA HIS A 134 7.35 2.09 -12.74
C HIS A 134 7.49 2.32 -11.23
N SER A 135 7.73 3.54 -10.78
CA SER A 135 7.92 3.87 -9.37
C SER A 135 6.63 4.11 -8.59
N TYR A 136 5.46 3.96 -9.21
CA TYR A 136 4.19 4.16 -8.52
C TYR A 136 3.91 3.00 -7.56
N THR A 137 3.72 3.32 -6.28
CA THR A 137 3.30 2.40 -5.23
C THR A 137 2.00 2.85 -4.59
N ASN A 138 0.98 1.99 -4.55
CA ASN A 138 -0.17 2.13 -3.66
C ASN A 138 0.21 1.60 -2.28
N ILE A 139 -0.14 2.35 -1.24
CA ILE A 139 0.02 1.91 0.15
C ILE A 139 -1.36 1.98 0.79
N ARG A 140 -1.83 0.87 1.36
CA ARG A 140 -3.09 0.82 2.09
C ARG A 140 -2.94 0.09 3.41
N THR A 141 -3.73 0.48 4.40
CA THR A 141 -3.92 -0.31 5.61
C THR A 141 -4.76 -1.55 5.29
N THR A 142 -4.36 -2.70 5.82
CA THR A 142 -5.18 -3.91 5.91
C THR A 142 -5.67 -4.08 7.35
N PHE A 143 -6.08 -5.28 7.75
CA PHE A 143 -6.44 -5.53 9.14
C PHE A 143 -5.23 -5.52 10.09
N ASP A 144 -4.04 -5.84 9.59
CA ASP A 144 -2.88 -6.22 10.40
C ASP A 144 -1.57 -5.53 9.99
N CYS A 145 -1.55 -4.84 8.84
CA CYS A 145 -0.34 -4.23 8.32
C CYS A 145 -0.63 -3.10 7.33
N LEU A 146 0.44 -2.45 6.87
CA LEU A 146 0.47 -1.70 5.63
C LEU A 146 0.81 -2.66 4.49
N GLN A 147 -0.05 -2.71 3.49
CA GLN A 147 0.22 -3.38 2.23
C GLN A 147 0.71 -2.35 1.20
N LEU A 148 1.87 -2.63 0.63
CA LEU A 148 2.49 -1.86 -0.44
C LEU A 148 2.38 -2.66 -1.73
N SER A 149 1.77 -2.06 -2.75
CA SER A 149 1.48 -2.70 -4.04
C SER A 149 1.89 -1.81 -5.21
N LYS A 150 2.42 -2.38 -6.29
CA LYS A 150 2.60 -1.65 -7.54
C LYS A 150 1.26 -1.40 -8.22
N ALA A 151 0.96 -0.14 -8.56
CA ALA A 151 -0.37 0.22 -9.08
C ALA A 151 -0.76 -0.47 -10.40
N LYS A 152 0.21 -0.85 -11.22
CA LYS A 152 -0.02 -1.57 -12.48
C LYS A 152 -0.06 -3.10 -12.33
N MET A 153 -0.08 -3.62 -11.11
CA MET A 153 -0.04 -5.06 -10.83
C MET A 153 -1.13 -5.50 -9.84
N VAL A 154 -2.34 -4.94 -9.99
CA VAL A 154 -3.46 -5.19 -9.05
C VAL A 154 -3.82 -6.69 -8.94
N ASP A 155 -3.55 -7.47 -9.99
CA ASP A 155 -3.84 -8.92 -10.01
C ASP A 155 -2.71 -9.79 -9.44
N ARG A 156 -1.67 -9.19 -8.83
CA ARG A 156 -0.45 -9.89 -8.41
C ARG A 156 -0.08 -9.61 -6.96
N CYS A 157 -1.02 -9.86 -6.04
CA CYS A 157 -0.85 -9.66 -4.60
C CYS A 157 0.40 -10.36 -4.01
N ALA A 158 0.90 -11.41 -4.67
CA ALA A 158 2.12 -12.10 -4.27
C ALA A 158 3.35 -11.15 -4.25
N MET A 159 3.34 -10.12 -5.10
CA MET A 159 4.38 -9.09 -5.22
C MET A 159 4.30 -7.99 -4.16
N ASP A 160 3.30 -8.02 -3.28
CA ASP A 160 3.13 -6.97 -2.28
C ASP A 160 4.17 -7.09 -1.16
N ILE A 161 4.59 -5.94 -0.62
CA ILE A 161 5.34 -5.90 0.63
C ILE A 161 4.35 -5.57 1.75
N HIS A 162 4.39 -6.35 2.82
CA HIS A 162 3.55 -6.16 4.00
C HIS A 162 4.45 -5.74 5.18
N ILE A 163 4.11 -4.63 5.82
CA ILE A 163 4.87 -4.00 6.92
C ILE A 163 3.95 -3.80 8.11
N GLY A 164 4.31 -4.35 9.27
CA GLY A 164 3.54 -4.19 10.50
C GLY A 164 3.38 -2.73 10.91
N TYR A 165 2.32 -2.39 11.65
CA TYR A 165 2.07 -1.02 12.10
C TYR A 165 3.08 -0.50 13.12
N ASP A 166 3.77 -1.42 13.80
CA ASP A 166 4.84 -1.15 14.76
C ASP A 166 6.22 -1.00 14.11
N ALA A 167 6.31 -1.19 12.79
CA ALA A 167 7.55 -1.00 12.06
C ALA A 167 8.06 0.43 12.20
N SER A 168 9.37 0.55 12.36
CA SER A 168 10.06 1.83 12.39
C SER A 168 9.91 2.59 11.06
N ASN A 169 10.08 3.91 11.11
CA ASN A 169 10.16 4.71 9.88
C ASN A 169 11.28 4.25 8.95
N GLU A 170 12.37 3.71 9.49
CA GLU A 170 13.47 3.17 8.70
C GLU A 170 13.05 1.93 7.90
N GLU A 171 12.40 0.96 8.55
CA GLU A 171 11.87 -0.24 7.89
C GLU A 171 10.81 0.09 6.83
N LEU A 172 9.88 0.99 7.16
CA LEU A 172 8.87 1.45 6.20
C LEU A 172 9.52 2.13 5.00
N GLY A 173 10.52 3.00 5.23
CA GLY A 173 11.25 3.66 4.15
C GLY A 173 11.99 2.68 3.25
N HIS A 174 12.65 1.67 3.82
CA HIS A 174 13.29 0.60 3.05
C HIS A 174 12.30 -0.16 2.18
N ALA A 175 11.15 -0.55 2.74
CA ALA A 175 10.10 -1.25 2.01
C ALA A 175 9.54 -0.44 0.83
N VAL A 176 9.32 0.86 1.03
CA VAL A 176 8.84 1.77 -0.01
C VAL A 176 9.90 1.95 -1.10
N PHE A 177 11.17 2.13 -0.72
CA PHE A 177 12.27 2.25 -1.67
C PHE A 177 12.46 0.97 -2.49
N GLU A 178 12.39 -0.19 -1.84
CA GLU A 178 12.42 -1.49 -2.51
C GLU A 178 11.27 -1.59 -3.51
N MET A 179 10.04 -1.24 -3.10
CA MET A 179 8.90 -1.26 -3.99
C MET A 179 9.10 -0.37 -5.20
N PHE A 180 9.64 0.85 -5.06
CA PHE A 180 9.93 1.70 -6.22
C PHE A 180 10.80 1.00 -7.28
N HIS A 181 11.80 0.24 -6.85
CA HIS A 181 12.78 -0.41 -7.72
C HIS A 181 12.42 -1.86 -8.09
N ARG A 182 11.38 -2.42 -7.47
CA ARG A 182 10.93 -3.79 -7.74
C ARG A 182 10.50 -3.95 -9.21
N PRO A 183 11.05 -4.93 -9.95
CA PRO A 183 10.78 -5.08 -11.38
C PRO A 183 9.35 -5.58 -11.63
N TYR A 184 8.77 -5.24 -12.79
CA TYR A 184 7.52 -5.82 -13.26
C TYR A 184 7.77 -7.24 -13.79
N LEU A 185 7.73 -8.24 -12.91
CA LEU A 185 7.83 -9.64 -13.33
C LEU A 185 6.47 -10.22 -13.72
N LYS A 186 6.43 -11.07 -14.75
CA LYS A 186 5.28 -11.96 -15.01
C LYS A 186 5.00 -12.80 -13.76
N GLN A 187 3.73 -13.06 -13.43
CA GLN A 187 3.32 -13.78 -12.21
C GLN A 187 4.12 -15.09 -12.04
N ALA A 188 4.25 -15.90 -13.08
CA ALA A 188 5.03 -17.13 -13.05
C ALA A 188 6.53 -16.93 -12.73
N ALA A 189 7.14 -15.84 -13.21
CA ALA A 189 8.54 -15.52 -12.92
C ALA A 189 8.72 -14.99 -11.48
N PHE A 190 7.72 -14.29 -10.97
CA PHE A 190 7.66 -13.92 -9.55
C PHE A 190 7.48 -15.15 -8.67
N ASP A 191 6.49 -16.00 -8.98
CA ASP A 191 6.16 -17.16 -8.17
C ASP A 191 7.33 -18.13 -8.04
N ALA A 192 8.13 -18.27 -9.10
CA ALA A 192 9.31 -19.12 -9.14
C ALA A 192 10.50 -18.63 -8.29
N GLN A 193 10.55 -17.35 -7.91
CA GLN A 193 11.75 -16.75 -7.29
C GLN A 193 11.47 -15.96 -6.01
N TRP A 194 10.27 -15.41 -5.87
CA TRP A 194 9.99 -14.35 -4.91
C TRP A 194 8.65 -14.54 -4.17
N SER A 195 7.85 -15.56 -4.48
CA SER A 195 6.65 -15.85 -3.70
C SER A 195 7.00 -16.15 -2.26
N TYR A 196 6.10 -15.78 -1.34
CA TYR A 196 6.21 -16.14 0.07
C TYR A 196 6.42 -17.65 0.22
N LEU A 197 5.66 -18.47 -0.53
CA LEU A 197 5.81 -19.92 -0.60
C LEU A 197 7.25 -20.32 -0.95
N VAL A 198 7.82 -19.83 -2.05
CA VAL A 198 9.23 -20.13 -2.41
C VAL A 198 10.23 -19.67 -1.35
N GLN A 199 9.98 -18.55 -0.68
CA GLN A 199 10.84 -18.06 0.39
C GLN A 199 10.74 -18.90 1.66
N VAL A 200 9.59 -19.50 1.95
CA VAL A 200 9.40 -20.35 3.14
C VAL A 200 9.66 -21.83 2.88
N THR A 201 9.57 -22.31 1.63
CA THR A 201 9.77 -23.71 1.24
C THR A 201 11.05 -24.33 1.81
N PRO A 202 12.23 -23.67 1.79
CA PRO A 202 13.45 -24.23 2.38
C PRO A 202 13.37 -24.45 3.90
N TYR A 203 12.41 -23.83 4.58
CA TYR A 203 12.22 -23.88 6.02
C TYR A 203 11.02 -24.75 6.43
N LEU A 204 10.31 -25.33 5.46
CA LEU A 204 9.22 -26.27 5.72
C LEU A 204 9.77 -27.69 5.80
N GLU A 205 9.25 -28.49 6.73
CA GLU A 205 9.62 -29.90 6.82
C GLU A 205 9.17 -30.66 5.55
N PRO A 206 9.93 -31.66 5.09
CA PRO A 206 9.59 -32.44 3.89
C PRO A 206 8.16 -33.00 3.92
N ALA A 207 7.67 -33.42 5.09
CA ALA A 207 6.32 -33.95 5.27
C ALA A 207 5.20 -32.92 4.95
N ILE A 208 5.47 -31.62 5.07
CA ILE A 208 4.53 -30.53 4.71
C ILE A 208 4.58 -30.26 3.20
N LEU A 209 5.75 -30.41 2.58
CA LEU A 209 5.94 -30.23 1.13
C LEU A 209 5.38 -31.40 0.33
N ASP A 210 5.46 -32.61 0.88
CA ASP A 210 4.98 -33.86 0.26
C ASP A 210 3.48 -34.11 0.47
N ALA A 211 2.83 -33.33 1.36
CA ALA A 211 1.38 -33.33 1.51
C ALA A 211 0.73 -32.60 0.31
N TRP A 212 0.54 -33.34 -0.77
CA TRP A 212 -0.14 -32.90 -1.99
C TRP A 212 -1.47 -32.15 -1.72
N PHE A 213 -1.65 -31.00 -2.37
CA PHE A 213 -2.96 -30.43 -2.70
C PHE A 213 -3.43 -30.95 -4.06
#